data_AF-A0A2A7N9G0-F1
#
_entry.id   AF-A0A2A7N9G0-F1
#
_cell.length_a   1.000
_cell.length_b   1.000
_cell.length_c   1.000
_cell.angle_alpha   90.00
_cell.angle_beta   90.00
_cell.angle_gamma   90.00
#
_symmetry.space_group_name_H-M   'P 1'
#
loop_
_entity.id
_entity.type
_entity.pdbx_description
1 polymer ?
#
loop_
_entity_poly.entity_id
_entity_poly.type
_entity_poly.pdbx_seq_one_letter_code
_entity_poly.pdbx_strand_id
1 'polypeptide(L)'
;MTQARRRRPVEAIESRNRRTAECEDRVRRTVAKLAKTGLPFTVEEVCRRADVGKTFIYDKKRPELTKLVLVARDTSQLATRTRIDEQDLAETTSWRERALNAEARVKELRGTLRQQDAHISDLTGQLFDPDGNHLADENARLRGQVDMLNQQVTNIRSDLSAAQRSLQASRANVRREQERNLTVVPPPS
;
A
#
# COMPACT_ATOMS: atom_id res chain seq x y z
N MET A 1 -62.89 22.81 -79.80
CA MET A 1 -62.07 24.04 -79.77
C MET A 1 -61.70 24.29 -78.30
N THR A 2 -60.61 23.71 -77.75
CA THR A 2 -59.26 24.33 -77.64
C THR A 2 -59.37 25.85 -77.46
N GLN A 3 -58.95 26.49 -76.36
CA GLN A 3 -57.67 26.53 -75.64
C GLN A 3 -57.91 27.51 -74.45
N ALA A 4 -57.42 27.38 -73.22
CA ALA A 4 -56.02 27.61 -72.87
C ALA A 4 -55.72 27.10 -71.44
N ARG A 5 -54.93 26.03 -71.40
CA ARG A 5 -54.42 25.36 -70.21
C ARG A 5 -53.02 25.91 -69.92
N ARG A 6 -52.89 27.10 -69.32
CA ARG A 6 -51.58 27.68 -68.92
C ARG A 6 -51.67 28.53 -67.63
N ARG A 7 -51.88 27.87 -66.48
CA ARG A 7 -51.57 28.39 -65.12
C ARG A 7 -50.79 27.39 -64.24
N ARG A 8 -50.22 26.34 -64.84
CA ARG A 8 -49.52 25.23 -64.14
C ARG A 8 -48.05 25.45 -63.69
N PRO A 9 -47.29 26.48 -64.10
CA PRO A 9 -45.90 26.60 -63.65
C PRO A 9 -45.75 27.24 -62.26
N VAL A 10 -46.60 28.20 -61.88
CA VAL A 10 -46.41 28.99 -60.64
C VAL A 10 -46.76 28.18 -59.39
N GLU A 11 -47.93 27.54 -59.36
CA GLU A 11 -48.38 26.71 -58.23
C GLU A 11 -47.43 25.52 -57.96
N ALA A 12 -46.86 24.93 -59.01
CA ALA A 12 -45.89 23.85 -58.89
C ALA A 12 -44.56 24.33 -58.28
N ILE A 13 -44.09 25.52 -58.67
CA ILE A 13 -42.88 26.15 -58.10
C ILE A 13 -43.11 26.52 -56.63
N GLU A 14 -44.25 27.11 -56.29
CA GLU A 14 -44.61 27.46 -54.91
C GLU A 14 -44.69 26.23 -54.01
N SER A 15 -45.31 25.15 -54.47
CA SER A 15 -45.38 23.89 -53.72
C SER A 15 -43.98 23.29 -53.45
N ARG A 16 -43.06 23.42 -54.41
CA ARG A 16 -41.67 22.96 -54.27
C ARG A 16 -40.87 23.83 -53.30
N ASN A 17 -41.10 25.14 -53.32
CA ASN A 17 -40.47 26.09 -52.39
C ASN A 17 -40.95 25.86 -50.95
N ARG A 18 -42.26 25.57 -50.76
CA ARG A 18 -42.81 25.26 -49.44
C ARG A 18 -42.22 23.98 -48.85
N ARG A 19 -42.20 22.88 -49.62
CA ARG A 19 -41.58 21.60 -49.19
C ARG A 19 -40.10 21.78 -48.85
N THR A 20 -39.41 22.61 -49.62
CA THR A 20 -38.01 22.96 -49.38
C THR A 20 -37.82 23.65 -48.03
N ALA A 21 -38.64 24.67 -47.74
CA ALA A 21 -38.59 25.40 -46.47
C ALA A 21 -38.92 24.49 -45.28
N GLU A 22 -39.93 23.63 -45.41
CA GLU A 22 -40.29 22.65 -44.38
C GLU A 22 -39.13 21.68 -44.07
N CYS A 23 -38.44 21.19 -45.11
CA CYS A 23 -37.26 20.34 -44.95
C CYS A 23 -36.11 21.09 -44.25
N GLU A 24 -35.89 22.36 -44.58
CA GLU A 24 -34.87 23.19 -43.92
C GLU A 24 -35.19 23.40 -42.43
N ASP A 25 -36.44 23.70 -42.10
CA ASP A 25 -36.90 23.85 -40.71
C ASP A 25 -36.74 22.55 -39.92
N ARG A 26 -37.00 21.39 -40.53
CA ARG A 26 -36.75 20.09 -39.88
C ARG A 26 -35.27 19.89 -39.57
N VAL A 27 -34.37 20.23 -40.49
CA VAL A 27 -32.92 20.14 -40.25
C VAL A 27 -32.51 21.08 -39.12
N ARG A 28 -32.92 22.35 -39.14
CA ARG A 28 -32.58 23.33 -38.09
C ARG A 28 -33.06 22.87 -36.71
N ARG A 29 -34.31 22.39 -36.60
CA ARG A 29 -34.85 21.84 -35.34
C ARG A 29 -34.09 20.61 -34.86
N THR A 30 -33.69 19.75 -35.78
CA THR A 30 -32.94 18.52 -35.48
C THR A 30 -31.54 18.84 -34.95
N VAL A 31 -30.83 19.76 -35.61
CA VAL A 31 -29.52 20.22 -35.16
C VAL A 31 -29.62 20.88 -33.79
N ALA A 32 -30.62 21.74 -33.57
CA ALA A 32 -30.82 22.37 -32.26
C ALA A 32 -31.07 21.33 -31.15
N LYS A 33 -31.85 20.29 -31.42
CA LYS A 33 -32.08 19.19 -30.48
C LYS A 33 -30.80 18.40 -30.21
N LEU A 34 -30.04 18.05 -31.24
CA LEU A 34 -28.77 17.32 -31.12
C LEU A 34 -27.71 18.13 -30.38
N ALA A 35 -27.58 19.43 -30.70
CA ALA A 35 -26.70 20.34 -29.98
C ALA A 35 -27.09 20.43 -28.49
N LYS A 36 -28.40 20.47 -28.18
CA LYS A 36 -28.90 20.48 -26.80
C LYS A 36 -28.58 19.19 -26.03
N THR A 37 -28.52 18.04 -26.71
CA THR A 37 -28.14 16.78 -26.05
C THR A 37 -26.67 16.74 -25.61
N GLY A 38 -25.82 17.60 -26.16
CA GLY A 38 -24.40 17.68 -25.77
C GLY A 38 -23.57 16.42 -26.07
N LEU A 39 -24.14 15.49 -26.84
CA LEU A 39 -23.48 14.29 -27.34
C LEU A 39 -22.90 14.57 -28.73
N PRO A 40 -21.77 13.94 -29.09
CA PRO A 40 -21.23 14.07 -30.44
C PRO A 40 -22.19 13.41 -31.43
N PHE A 41 -22.47 14.08 -32.54
CA PHE A 41 -23.32 13.53 -33.59
C PHE A 41 -22.66 13.67 -34.97
N THR A 42 -23.19 12.95 -35.95
CA THR A 42 -22.72 13.00 -37.35
C THR A 42 -23.75 13.63 -38.26
N VAL A 43 -23.32 13.96 -39.49
CA VAL A 43 -24.24 14.46 -40.52
C VAL A 43 -25.25 13.37 -40.92
N GLU A 44 -24.88 12.08 -40.91
CA GLU A 44 -25.86 10.99 -41.10
C GLU A 44 -26.98 11.03 -40.08
N GLU A 45 -26.65 11.29 -38.81
CA GLU A 45 -27.63 11.32 -37.74
C GLU A 45 -28.63 12.48 -37.91
N VAL A 46 -28.13 13.63 -38.37
CA VAL A 46 -28.98 14.77 -38.74
C VAL A 46 -29.90 14.40 -39.90
N CYS A 47 -29.37 13.79 -40.97
CA CYS A 47 -30.16 13.33 -42.12
C CYS A 47 -31.27 12.36 -41.70
N ARG A 48 -30.93 11.36 -40.89
CA ARG A 48 -31.85 10.32 -40.41
C ARG A 48 -32.99 10.91 -39.56
N ARG A 49 -32.68 11.85 -38.67
CA ARG A 49 -33.67 12.45 -37.76
C ARG A 49 -34.51 13.56 -38.41
N ALA A 50 -33.97 14.26 -39.39
CA ALA A 50 -34.68 15.31 -40.13
C ALA A 50 -35.47 14.78 -41.33
N ASP A 51 -35.30 13.49 -41.66
CA ASP A 51 -35.85 12.84 -42.84
C ASP A 51 -35.49 13.60 -44.14
N VAL A 52 -34.18 13.78 -44.34
CA VAL A 52 -33.61 14.41 -45.54
C VAL A 52 -32.38 13.65 -46.03
N GLY A 53 -32.13 13.69 -47.34
CA GLY A 53 -30.91 13.12 -47.92
C GLY A 53 -29.67 14.00 -47.68
N LYS A 54 -28.47 13.40 -47.72
CA LYS A 54 -27.19 14.13 -47.61
C LYS A 54 -27.05 15.23 -48.67
N THR A 55 -27.51 14.98 -49.88
CA THR A 55 -27.52 15.95 -50.98
C THR A 55 -28.35 17.19 -50.69
N PHE A 56 -29.38 17.11 -49.83
CA PHE A 56 -30.16 18.27 -49.42
C PHE A 56 -29.36 19.19 -48.50
N ILE A 57 -28.53 18.62 -47.61
CA ILE A 57 -27.67 19.37 -46.69
C ILE A 57 -26.49 20.00 -47.43
N TYR A 58 -25.92 19.29 -48.41
CA TYR A 58 -24.77 19.76 -49.20
C TYR A 58 -25.17 20.50 -50.49
N ASP A 59 -26.43 20.90 -50.64
CA ASP A 59 -26.87 21.64 -51.82
C ASP A 59 -26.20 23.02 -51.86
N LYS A 60 -25.51 23.33 -52.98
CA LYS A 60 -24.84 24.61 -53.22
C LYS A 60 -25.79 25.80 -53.15
N LYS A 61 -27.10 25.56 -53.32
CA LYS A 61 -28.13 26.60 -53.19
C LYS A 61 -28.38 27.04 -51.75
N ARG A 62 -27.91 26.28 -50.75
CA ARG A 62 -28.12 26.55 -49.31
C ARG A 62 -26.83 26.35 -48.50
N PRO A 63 -25.78 27.15 -48.76
CA PRO A 63 -24.50 27.02 -48.05
C PRO A 63 -24.65 27.25 -46.54
N GLU A 64 -25.60 28.10 -46.13
CA GLU A 64 -25.87 28.38 -44.71
C GLU A 64 -26.38 27.14 -43.96
N LEU A 65 -27.16 26.27 -44.61
CA LEU A 65 -27.64 25.04 -44.00
C LEU A 65 -26.49 24.04 -43.79
N THR A 66 -25.62 23.91 -44.79
CA THR A 66 -24.41 23.10 -44.68
C THR A 66 -23.53 23.60 -43.55
N LYS A 67 -23.29 24.91 -43.49
CA LYS A 67 -22.46 25.56 -42.47
C LYS A 67 -23.03 25.32 -41.08
N LEU A 68 -24.33 25.49 -40.89
CA LEU A 68 -25.00 25.27 -39.62
C LEU A 68 -24.80 23.83 -39.11
N VAL A 69 -25.00 22.83 -39.98
CA VAL A 69 -24.84 21.42 -39.62
C VAL A 69 -23.39 21.08 -39.27
N LEU A 70 -22.43 21.56 -40.09
CA LEU A 70 -21.01 21.29 -39.86
C LEU A 70 -20.48 21.98 -38.62
N VAL A 71 -20.81 23.26 -38.40
CA VAL A 71 -20.40 23.98 -37.19
C VAL A 71 -20.96 23.30 -35.94
N ALA A 72 -22.25 22.93 -35.94
CA ALA A 72 -22.84 22.25 -34.79
C ALA A 72 -22.25 20.84 -34.56
N ARG A 73 -21.89 20.13 -35.62
CA ARG A 73 -21.17 18.86 -35.54
C ARG A 73 -19.79 19.07 -34.90
N ASP A 74 -19.01 20.00 -35.44
CA ASP A 74 -17.63 20.24 -35.03
C ASP A 74 -17.57 20.71 -33.57
N THR A 75 -18.51 21.57 -33.15
CA THR A 75 -18.60 21.97 -31.73
C THR A 75 -18.94 20.80 -30.82
N SER A 76 -19.86 19.91 -31.21
CA SER A 76 -20.21 18.73 -30.41
C SER A 76 -19.04 17.74 -30.30
N GLN A 77 -18.26 17.56 -31.37
CA GLN A 77 -17.10 16.67 -31.40
C GLN A 77 -15.93 17.25 -30.61
N LEU A 78 -15.68 18.55 -30.75
CA LEU A 78 -14.64 19.24 -29.99
C LEU A 78 -14.95 19.21 -28.48
N ALA A 79 -16.18 19.50 -28.07
CA ALA A 79 -16.59 19.44 -26.67
C ALA A 79 -16.47 18.03 -26.05
N THR A 80 -16.61 16.98 -26.86
CA THR A 80 -16.41 15.59 -26.38
C THR A 80 -14.93 15.28 -26.22
N ARG A 81 -14.09 15.69 -27.18
CA ARG A 81 -12.63 15.49 -27.11
C ARG A 81 -12.03 16.20 -25.91
N THR A 82 -12.39 17.47 -25.69
CA THR A 82 -11.86 18.23 -24.54
C THR A 82 -12.22 17.58 -23.21
N ARG A 83 -13.43 17.02 -23.06
CA ARG A 83 -13.81 16.28 -21.85
C ARG A 83 -12.99 15.01 -21.63
N ILE A 84 -12.73 14.27 -22.70
CA ILE A 84 -11.89 13.06 -22.64
C ILE A 84 -10.46 13.47 -22.24
N ASP A 85 -9.90 14.49 -22.88
CA ASP A 85 -8.56 14.99 -22.57
C ASP A 85 -8.46 15.48 -21.11
N GLU A 86 -9.47 16.19 -20.61
CA GLU A 86 -9.56 16.63 -19.20
C GLU A 86 -9.63 15.45 -18.23
N GLN A 87 -10.41 14.41 -18.57
CA GLN A 87 -10.49 13.19 -17.76
C GLN A 87 -9.16 12.44 -17.74
N ASP A 88 -8.52 12.25 -18.89
CA ASP A 88 -7.21 11.60 -18.99
C ASP A 88 -6.14 12.38 -18.20
N LEU A 89 -6.16 13.71 -18.25
CA LEU A 89 -5.27 14.56 -17.44
C LEU A 89 -5.56 14.44 -15.94
N ALA A 90 -6.83 14.39 -15.54
CA ALA A 90 -7.22 14.17 -14.14
C ALA A 90 -6.79 12.78 -13.64
N GLU A 91 -6.92 11.74 -14.45
CA GLU A 91 -6.51 10.38 -14.09
C GLU A 91 -4.99 10.27 -13.97
N THR A 92 -4.25 10.80 -14.96
CA THR A 92 -2.78 10.78 -14.94
C THR A 92 -2.20 11.58 -13.78
N THR A 93 -2.79 12.73 -13.44
CA THR A 93 -2.38 13.51 -12.26
C THR A 93 -2.66 12.75 -10.96
N SER A 94 -3.83 12.13 -10.84
CA SER A 94 -4.17 11.27 -9.69
C SER A 94 -3.20 10.10 -9.52
N TRP A 95 -2.80 9.44 -10.61
CA TRP A 95 -1.86 8.32 -10.54
C TRP A 95 -0.46 8.77 -10.14
N ARG A 96 -0.01 9.91 -10.66
CA ARG A 96 1.27 10.51 -10.28
C ARG A 96 1.30 10.85 -8.80
N GLU A 97 0.24 11.47 -8.28
CA GLU A 97 0.15 11.80 -6.86
C GLU A 97 0.15 10.54 -5.98
N ARG A 98 -0.60 9.51 -6.36
CA ARG A 98 -0.60 8.22 -5.64
C ARG A 98 0.78 7.56 -5.64
N ALA A 99 1.50 7.61 -6.76
CA ALA A 99 2.86 7.08 -6.86
C ALA A 99 3.82 7.83 -5.93
N LEU A 100 3.79 9.17 -5.95
CA LEU A 100 4.62 10.00 -5.07
C LEU A 100 4.34 9.75 -3.58
N ASN A 101 3.07 9.61 -3.21
CA ASN A 101 2.68 9.31 -1.83
C ASN A 101 3.17 7.90 -1.41
N ALA A 102 3.03 6.91 -2.30
CA ALA A 102 3.56 5.57 -2.04
C ALA A 102 5.09 5.57 -1.88
N GLU A 103 5.82 6.30 -2.72
CA GLU A 103 7.27 6.46 -2.60
C GLU A 103 7.68 7.12 -1.28
N ALA A 104 6.98 8.19 -0.89
CA ALA A 104 7.21 8.87 0.39
C ALA A 104 7.00 7.91 1.58
N ARG A 105 5.90 7.13 1.55
CA ARG A 105 5.59 6.16 2.60
C ARG A 105 6.62 5.03 2.67
N VAL A 106 7.07 4.52 1.53
CA VAL A 106 8.14 3.50 1.49
C VAL A 106 9.45 4.05 2.07
N LYS A 107 9.79 5.30 1.76
CA LYS A 107 10.99 5.95 2.30
C LYS A 107 10.91 6.12 3.82
N GLU A 108 9.76 6.54 4.33
CA GLU A 108 9.50 6.66 5.77
C GLU A 108 9.63 5.30 6.47
N LEU A 109 8.96 4.27 5.96
CA LEU A 109 9.01 2.91 6.51
C LEU A 109 10.44 2.35 6.52
N ARG A 110 11.20 2.54 5.44
CA ARG A 110 12.63 2.16 5.40
C ARG A 110 13.45 2.92 6.44
N GLY A 111 13.13 4.18 6.72
CA GLY A 111 13.74 4.95 7.79
C GLY A 111 13.47 4.31 9.16
N THR A 112 12.21 3.99 9.44
CA THR A 112 11.81 3.35 10.71
C THR A 112 12.44 1.96 10.88
N LEU A 113 12.53 1.17 9.81
CA LEU A 113 13.15 -0.15 9.86
C LEU A 113 14.63 -0.04 10.24
N ARG A 114 15.38 0.87 9.63
CA ARG A 114 16.80 1.09 9.98
C ARG A 114 16.99 1.52 11.43
N GLN A 115 16.09 2.36 11.96
CA GLN A 115 16.13 2.77 13.36
C GLN A 115 15.87 1.57 14.30
N GLN A 116 14.92 0.72 13.95
CA GLN A 116 14.64 -0.50 14.70
C GLN A 116 15.80 -1.49 14.62
N ASP A 117 16.39 -1.71 13.44
CA ASP A 117 17.54 -2.60 13.26
C ASP A 117 18.75 -2.11 14.05
N ALA A 118 19.02 -0.80 14.06
CA ALA A 118 20.07 -0.22 14.89
C ALA A 118 19.79 -0.44 16.39
N HIS A 119 18.55 -0.22 16.82
CA HIS A 119 18.16 -0.46 18.22
C HIS A 119 18.28 -1.93 18.62
N ILE A 120 17.86 -2.86 17.75
CA ILE A 120 18.01 -4.30 17.96
C ILE A 120 19.49 -4.67 18.03
N SER A 121 20.33 -4.11 17.15
CA SER A 121 21.78 -4.33 17.17
C SER A 121 22.39 -3.86 18.49
N ASP A 122 22.01 -2.68 18.98
CA ASP A 122 22.49 -2.14 20.24
C ASP A 122 22.06 -3.01 21.43
N LEU A 123 20.78 -3.40 21.48
CA LEU A 123 20.26 -4.31 22.52
C LEU A 123 20.93 -5.69 22.46
N THR A 124 21.18 -6.20 21.26
CA THR A 124 21.87 -7.47 21.07
C THR A 124 23.31 -7.37 21.56
N GLY A 125 24.00 -6.27 21.26
CA GLY A 125 25.35 -6.00 21.78
C GLY A 125 25.41 -5.94 23.31
N GLN A 126 24.37 -5.43 23.97
CA GLN A 126 24.29 -5.40 25.44
C GLN A 126 24.14 -6.80 26.09
N LEU A 127 23.82 -7.84 25.32
CA LEU A 127 23.77 -9.22 25.82
C LEU A 127 25.15 -9.89 25.86
N PHE A 128 26.19 -9.25 25.32
CA PHE A 128 27.55 -9.77 25.29
C PHE A 128 28.47 -8.96 26.22
N ASP A 129 29.45 -9.63 26.79
CA ASP A 129 30.57 -8.98 27.49
C ASP A 129 31.60 -8.40 26.49
N PRO A 130 32.60 -7.62 26.94
CA PRO A 130 33.64 -7.08 26.06
C PRO A 130 34.48 -8.14 25.33
N ASP A 131 34.50 -9.38 25.82
CA ASP A 131 35.24 -10.50 25.24
C ASP A 131 34.38 -11.29 24.22
N GLY A 132 33.11 -10.90 24.03
CA GLY A 132 32.18 -11.50 23.10
C GLY A 132 31.44 -12.73 23.63
N ASN A 133 31.50 -13.00 24.93
CA ASN A 133 30.72 -14.08 25.54
C ASN A 133 29.31 -13.61 25.86
N HIS A 134 28.34 -14.49 25.67
CA HIS A 134 26.96 -14.21 26.02
C HIS A 134 26.79 -14.18 27.54
N LEU A 135 26.31 -13.05 28.07
CA LEU A 135 26.24 -12.78 29.52
C LEU A 135 25.36 -13.78 30.29
N ALA A 136 24.34 -14.36 29.64
CA ALA A 136 23.49 -15.35 30.29
C ALA A 136 24.21 -16.69 30.50
N ASP A 137 25.03 -17.09 29.54
CA ASP A 137 25.76 -18.36 29.58
C ASP A 137 26.89 -18.28 30.61
N GLU A 138 27.58 -17.13 30.65
CA GLU A 138 28.61 -16.86 31.64
C GLU A 138 28.02 -16.79 33.07
N ASN A 139 26.85 -16.17 33.24
CA ASN A 139 26.13 -16.20 34.51
C ASN A 139 25.75 -17.63 34.94
N ALA A 140 25.29 -18.46 34.01
CA ALA A 140 24.96 -19.86 34.30
C ALA A 140 26.21 -20.65 34.71
N ARG A 141 27.33 -20.44 34.00
CA ARG A 141 28.64 -21.04 34.31
C ARG A 141 29.12 -20.65 35.70
N LEU A 142 29.11 -19.35 36.02
CA LEU A 142 29.53 -18.82 37.32
C LEU A 142 28.66 -19.37 38.46
N ARG A 143 27.34 -19.46 38.27
CA ARG A 143 26.43 -20.08 39.25
C ARG A 143 26.78 -21.54 39.53
N GLY A 144 27.03 -22.33 38.47
CA GLY A 144 27.47 -23.72 38.62
C GLY A 144 28.81 -23.86 39.36
N GLN A 145 29.76 -22.94 39.13
CA GLN A 145 31.01 -22.91 39.87
C GLN A 145 30.81 -22.58 41.36
N VAL A 146 29.95 -21.60 41.66
CA VAL A 146 29.59 -21.26 43.05
C VAL A 146 28.96 -22.45 43.76
N ASP A 147 28.04 -23.16 43.12
CA ASP A 147 27.39 -24.33 43.70
C ASP A 147 28.39 -25.47 43.97
N MET A 148 29.31 -25.73 43.03
CA MET A 148 30.38 -26.71 43.21
C MET A 148 31.30 -26.32 44.38
N LEU A 149 31.75 -25.07 44.43
CA LEU A 149 32.63 -24.59 45.49
C LEU A 149 31.94 -24.65 46.86
N ASN A 150 30.66 -24.31 46.92
CA ASN A 150 29.87 -24.44 48.15
C ASN A 150 29.81 -25.90 48.62
N GLN A 151 29.59 -26.84 47.70
CA GLN A 151 29.61 -28.27 48.03
C GLN A 151 30.99 -28.76 48.49
N GLN A 152 32.07 -28.24 47.90
CA GLN A 152 33.42 -28.56 48.36
C GLN A 152 33.68 -28.01 49.77
N VAL A 153 33.25 -26.78 50.05
CA VAL A 153 33.39 -26.16 51.38
C VAL A 153 32.60 -26.94 52.44
N THR A 154 31.39 -27.41 52.14
CA THR A 154 30.60 -28.21 53.08
C THR A 154 31.27 -29.57 53.35
N ASN A 155 31.78 -30.23 52.31
CA ASN A 155 32.51 -31.50 52.45
C ASN A 155 33.80 -31.34 53.27
N ILE A 156 34.61 -30.33 52.98
CA ILE A 156 35.84 -30.06 53.75
C ILE A 156 35.51 -29.76 55.22
N ARG A 157 34.43 -29.02 55.50
CA ARG A 157 33.97 -28.77 56.87
C ARG A 157 33.54 -30.05 57.57
N SER A 158 32.84 -30.97 56.89
CA SER A 158 32.49 -32.25 57.49
C SER A 158 33.72 -33.11 57.77
N ASP A 159 34.68 -33.14 56.85
CA ASP A 159 35.92 -33.92 57.00
C ASP A 159 36.78 -33.37 58.13
N LEU A 160 36.91 -32.05 58.24
CA LEU A 160 37.60 -31.40 59.35
C LEU A 160 36.94 -31.75 60.69
N SER A 161 35.61 -31.73 60.77
CA SER A 161 34.88 -32.11 61.99
C SER A 161 35.12 -33.59 62.36
N ALA A 162 35.22 -34.48 61.37
CA ALA A 162 35.50 -35.89 61.59
C ALA A 162 36.93 -36.11 62.08
N ALA A 163 37.91 -35.44 61.46
CA ALA A 163 39.30 -35.48 61.87
C ALA A 163 39.51 -34.94 63.29
N GLN A 164 38.83 -33.84 63.64
CA GLN A 164 38.86 -33.27 64.99
C GLN A 164 38.30 -34.24 66.03
N ARG A 165 37.15 -34.88 65.76
CA ARG A 165 36.58 -35.91 66.64
C ARG A 165 37.53 -37.10 66.82
N SER A 166 38.16 -37.56 65.74
CA SER A 166 39.15 -38.66 65.78
C SER A 166 40.39 -38.30 66.61
N LEU A 167 40.91 -37.08 66.45
CA LEU A 167 42.03 -36.57 67.23
C LEU A 167 41.67 -36.50 68.73
N GLN A 168 40.48 -36.00 69.05
CA GLN A 168 40.00 -35.95 70.43
C GLN A 168 39.86 -37.35 71.04
N ALA A 169 39.32 -38.32 70.29
CA ALA A 169 39.22 -39.71 70.73
C ALA A 169 40.60 -40.34 70.97
N SER A 170 41.54 -40.17 70.04
CA SER A 170 42.92 -40.66 70.18
C SER A 170 43.62 -40.05 71.40
N ARG A 171 43.48 -38.73 71.62
CA ARG A 171 44.03 -38.05 72.81
C ARG A 171 43.41 -38.58 74.10
N ALA A 172 42.10 -38.84 74.12
CA ALA A 172 41.42 -39.42 75.27
C ALA A 172 41.89 -40.87 75.55
N ASN A 173 42.15 -41.66 74.51
CA ASN A 173 42.70 -43.01 74.65
C ASN A 173 44.10 -42.99 75.26
N VAL A 174 45.00 -42.15 74.73
CA VAL A 174 46.35 -41.99 75.28
C VAL A 174 46.32 -41.58 76.74
N ARG A 175 45.45 -40.63 77.12
CA ARG A 175 45.29 -40.23 78.52
C ARG A 175 44.84 -41.40 79.40
N ARG A 176 43.86 -42.19 78.95
CA ARG A 176 43.40 -43.38 79.69
C ARG A 176 44.48 -44.45 79.85
N GLU A 177 45.29 -44.70 78.82
CA GLU A 177 46.41 -45.65 78.91
C GLU A 177 47.52 -45.14 79.85
N GLN A 178 47.80 -43.84 79.85
CA GLN A 178 48.72 -43.24 80.83
C GLN A 178 48.23 -43.41 82.27
N GLU A 179 46.94 -43.13 82.52
CA GLU A 179 46.32 -43.35 83.83
C GLU A 179 46.40 -44.82 84.28
N ARG A 180 46.15 -45.77 83.37
CA ARG A 180 46.30 -47.21 83.63
C ARG A 180 47.73 -47.59 84.00
N ASN A 181 48.71 -47.16 83.22
CA ASN A 181 50.12 -47.49 83.49
C ASN A 181 50.60 -46.95 84.84
N LEU A 182 50.14 -45.76 85.25
CA LEU A 182 50.44 -45.20 86.58
C LEU A 182 49.85 -46.05 87.72
N THR A 183 48.73 -46.73 87.50
CA THR A 183 48.11 -47.62 88.52
C THR A 183 48.73 -49.02 88.59
N VAL A 184 49.51 -49.44 87.60
CA VAL A 184 50.09 -50.80 87.51
C VAL A 184 51.53 -50.88 88.05
N VAL A 185 52.22 -49.76 88.25
CA VAL A 185 53.54 -49.76 88.91
C VAL A 185 53.37 -50.12 90.39
N PRO A 186 53.87 -51.27 90.89
CA PRO A 186 53.75 -51.63 92.29
C PRO A 186 54.63 -50.72 93.17
N PRO A 187 54.24 -50.41 94.42
CA PRO A 187 55.05 -49.58 95.31
C PRO A 187 56.40 -50.27 95.62
N PRO A 188 57.47 -49.48 95.82
CA PRO A 188 58.81 -50.02 95.99
C PRO A 188 58.91 -50.85 97.28
N SER A 189 59.58 -52.01 97.19
CA SER A 189 60.07 -52.81 98.32
C SER A 189 61.51 -52.43 98.66
#